data_AF-A0A961FSC2-F1
#
_entry.id   AF-A0A961FSC2-F1
#
_cell.length_a   1.000
_cell.length_b   1.000
_cell.length_c   1.000
_cell.angle_alpha   90.00
_cell.angle_beta   90.00
_cell.angle_gamma   90.00
#
_symmetry.space_group_name_H-M   'P 1'
#
loop_
_entity.id
_entity.type
_entity.pdbx_description
1 polymer ?
#
loop_
_entity_poly.entity_id
_entity_poly.type
_entity_poly.pdbx_seq_one_letter_code
_entity_poly.pdbx_strand_id
1 'polypeptide(L)'
;TIDMGDVGFEGGISEAVVFLRNSGAGNLYLPHAPVIEDPNSPFSVIGGGPVLIPPGQGTFIRLRFDPNDEFNGFADDLKIVSNDPTTPVSVCRLTGTGVAGSADGIIPLDRWEGENPVDRVLPFGTTPTNRFTGGEFGAKYEGYVREDNAGEDLVGLMTLNLSVRNGSFSAMATINGVRHSLRGVFSEGNGTTNGTTNRGAAFQLEAHEANTGGNSFKIIGTIDDKKVELVRGSATDNNDPFKDRFSIILPSSDARSVGQPLGDGFGSLTVDHLGNIRGSFVLGDGTRVSHAGLKSVDGEWLFYKDLYRTRPRGFLGGRVVFREVVDISDFDGRFQWVKHADNREKRYPRGFELSQEVLGSEYFVPATGNRAFPELSSGPGNLNVEFTDLSIPDLPGSTEWFDNNRIIYTPVGTERLSMKVNPRTGLISGVYLDRPNRIRLPFGAVIFGRQDLGVGTVLGATETAVITLSPAE
;
A
#
# COMPACT_ATOMS: atom_id res chain seq x y z
N THR A 1 -19.79 10.68 9.34
CA THR A 1 -20.22 9.27 9.20
C THR A 1 -19.07 8.50 8.62
N ILE A 2 -18.79 7.32 9.14
CA ILE A 2 -17.78 6.39 8.64
C ILE A 2 -18.52 5.16 8.15
N ASP A 3 -18.34 4.82 6.88
CA ASP A 3 -18.94 3.64 6.29
C ASP A 3 -17.89 2.53 6.16
N MET A 4 -18.14 1.42 6.85
CA MET A 4 -17.26 0.26 6.96
C MET A 4 -17.53 -0.77 5.84
N GLY A 5 -18.52 -0.50 4.97
CA GLY A 5 -18.83 -1.28 3.78
C GLY A 5 -19.54 -2.61 4.05
N ASP A 6 -19.62 -3.44 3.01
CA ASP A 6 -20.16 -4.80 3.07
C ASP A 6 -19.11 -5.75 3.66
N VAL A 7 -19.46 -6.48 4.73
CA VAL A 7 -18.57 -7.43 5.43
C VAL A 7 -19.29 -8.77 5.62
N GLY A 8 -18.59 -9.88 5.38
CA GLY A 8 -19.14 -11.22 5.58
C GLY A 8 -19.51 -11.50 7.03
N PHE A 9 -20.75 -11.94 7.31
CA PHE A 9 -21.23 -12.27 8.65
C PHE A 9 -20.48 -13.44 9.30
N GLU A 10 -20.03 -14.42 8.52
CA GLU A 10 -19.25 -15.55 9.03
C GLU A 10 -17.74 -15.24 9.02
N GLY A 11 -17.27 -14.50 10.02
CA GLY A 11 -15.85 -14.27 10.29
C GLY A 11 -15.20 -13.15 9.46
N GLY A 12 -15.99 -12.34 8.74
CA GLY A 12 -15.51 -11.14 8.07
C GLY A 12 -15.27 -10.01 9.06
N ILE A 13 -14.14 -9.32 8.91
CA ILE A 13 -13.79 -8.15 9.72
C ILE A 13 -13.39 -7.01 8.79
N SER A 14 -13.96 -5.83 9.01
CA SER A 14 -13.49 -4.58 8.41
C SER A 14 -12.89 -3.69 9.47
N GLU A 15 -11.74 -3.09 9.19
CA GLU A 15 -11.10 -2.12 10.08
C GLU A 15 -10.99 -0.78 9.38
N ALA A 16 -11.23 0.29 10.13
CA ALA A 16 -11.08 1.65 9.65
C ALA A 16 -10.25 2.46 10.65
N VAL A 17 -9.57 3.46 10.12
CA VAL A 17 -8.79 4.40 10.92
C VAL A 17 -9.40 5.78 10.77
N VAL A 18 -9.66 6.41 11.91
CA VAL A 18 -10.18 7.78 12.00
C VAL A 18 -9.08 8.66 12.56
N PHE A 19 -8.72 9.70 11.81
CA PHE A 19 -7.81 10.71 12.31
C PHE A 19 -8.59 11.77 13.10
N LEU A 20 -8.24 11.93 14.37
CA LEU A 20 -8.75 12.99 15.22
C LEU A 20 -7.68 14.08 15.34
N ARG A 21 -7.97 15.27 14.81
CA ARG A 21 -7.07 16.42 14.84
C ARG A 21 -7.51 17.46 15.86
N ASN A 22 -6.55 18.01 16.60
CA ASN A 22 -6.76 19.20 17.42
C ASN A 22 -6.52 20.47 16.57
N SER A 23 -7.59 21.10 16.10
CA SER A 23 -7.53 22.40 15.42
C SER A 23 -7.59 23.60 16.37
N GLY A 24 -7.66 23.36 17.69
CA GLY A 24 -7.71 24.40 18.72
C GLY A 24 -6.34 24.96 19.08
N ALA A 25 -6.34 26.07 19.82
CA ALA A 25 -5.11 26.75 20.25
C ALA A 25 -4.50 26.18 21.56
N GLY A 26 -5.21 25.27 22.25
CA GLY A 26 -4.75 24.61 23.48
C GLY A 26 -4.77 23.09 23.33
N ASN A 27 -4.13 22.38 24.27
CA ASN A 27 -4.08 20.91 24.23
C ASN A 27 -5.48 20.30 24.34
N LEU A 28 -5.83 19.45 23.39
CA LEU A 28 -7.02 18.62 23.42
C LEU A 28 -6.69 17.33 24.18
N TYR A 29 -7.44 17.04 25.23
CA TYR A 29 -7.26 15.86 26.07
C TYR A 29 -8.47 14.96 25.96
N LEU A 30 -8.23 13.69 25.60
CA LEU A 30 -9.23 12.64 25.69
C LEU A 30 -9.05 11.93 27.04
N PRO A 31 -9.94 12.11 28.03
CA PRO A 31 -9.80 11.48 29.34
C PRO A 31 -10.01 9.96 29.28
N HIS A 32 -10.69 9.47 28.25
CA HIS A 32 -11.03 8.06 28.06
C HIS A 32 -10.83 7.69 26.59
N ALA A 33 -10.64 6.39 26.32
CA ALA A 33 -10.73 5.87 24.97
C ALA A 33 -12.11 6.20 24.38
N PRO A 34 -12.22 6.41 23.05
CA PRO A 34 -13.51 6.50 22.37
C PRO A 34 -14.37 5.27 22.67
N VAL A 35 -15.68 5.47 22.77
CA VAL A 35 -16.61 4.42 23.19
C VAL A 35 -17.75 4.27 22.18
N ILE A 36 -18.14 3.03 21.96
CA ILE A 36 -19.40 2.63 21.34
C ILE A 36 -20.24 2.07 22.49
N GLU A 37 -21.39 2.67 22.77
CA GLU A 37 -22.13 2.42 24.01
C GLU A 37 -22.97 1.14 23.98
N ASP A 38 -23.41 0.70 22.79
CA ASP A 38 -24.16 -0.55 22.67
C ASP A 38 -23.20 -1.75 22.80
N PRO A 39 -23.32 -2.56 23.87
CA PRO A 39 -22.46 -3.73 24.06
C PRO A 39 -22.73 -4.84 23.04
N ASN A 40 -23.84 -4.78 22.30
CA ASN A 40 -24.16 -5.72 21.21
C ASN A 40 -23.82 -5.13 19.84
N SER A 41 -23.18 -3.95 19.81
CA SER A 41 -22.73 -3.35 18.57
C SER A 41 -21.76 -4.27 17.86
N PRO A 42 -21.91 -4.47 16.54
CA PRO A 42 -20.87 -5.12 15.74
C PRO A 42 -19.64 -4.21 15.54
N PHE A 43 -19.72 -2.94 15.94
CA PHE A 43 -18.60 -2.02 15.89
C PHE A 43 -17.83 -2.06 17.21
N SER A 44 -16.49 -2.03 17.15
CA SER A 44 -15.64 -1.92 18.34
C SER A 44 -14.47 -0.96 18.10
N VAL A 45 -14.06 -0.28 19.17
CA VAL A 45 -12.84 0.53 19.18
C VAL A 45 -11.68 -0.38 19.58
N ILE A 46 -10.77 -0.61 18.65
CA ILE A 46 -9.62 -1.51 18.83
C ILE A 46 -8.30 -0.75 19.05
N GLY A 47 -8.34 0.58 18.95
CA GLY A 47 -7.21 1.46 19.23
C GLY A 47 -7.63 2.92 19.31
N GLY A 48 -6.88 3.73 20.04
CA GLY A 48 -7.25 5.11 20.40
C GLY A 48 -7.51 5.18 21.90
N GLY A 49 -6.52 5.64 22.65
CA GLY A 49 -6.56 5.67 24.12
C GLY A 49 -6.78 7.08 24.67
N PRO A 50 -6.70 7.23 26.01
CA PRO A 50 -6.53 8.53 26.62
C PRO A 50 -5.25 9.16 26.09
N VAL A 51 -5.38 10.34 25.49
CA VAL A 51 -4.27 10.96 24.76
C VAL A 51 -4.38 12.47 24.85
N LEU A 52 -3.22 13.09 25.03
CA LEU A 52 -3.04 14.52 24.92
C LEU A 52 -2.60 14.84 23.49
N ILE A 53 -3.37 15.67 22.80
CA ILE A 53 -3.16 16.06 21.42
C ILE A 53 -2.81 17.56 21.41
N PRO A 54 -1.55 17.93 21.20
CA PRO A 54 -1.16 19.35 21.09
C PRO A 54 -1.85 20.08 19.94
N PRO A 55 -1.91 21.43 19.97
CA PRO A 55 -2.42 22.23 18.85
C PRO A 55 -1.80 21.84 17.51
N GLY A 56 -2.63 21.63 16.49
CA GLY A 56 -2.22 21.27 15.13
C GLY A 56 -1.93 19.79 14.91
N GLN A 57 -1.73 19.01 15.98
CA GLN A 57 -1.45 17.57 15.93
C GLN A 57 -2.74 16.74 15.90
N GLY A 58 -2.61 15.43 15.72
CA GLY A 58 -3.72 14.49 15.81
C GLY A 58 -3.32 13.11 16.28
N THR A 59 -4.32 12.24 16.38
CA THR A 59 -4.15 10.84 16.79
C THR A 59 -5.07 9.95 15.96
N PHE A 60 -4.79 8.65 15.95
CA PHE A 60 -5.59 7.67 15.24
C PHE A 60 -6.49 6.90 16.21
N ILE A 61 -7.76 6.81 15.84
CA ILE A 61 -8.73 5.90 16.45
C ILE A 61 -8.93 4.76 15.47
N ARG A 62 -8.66 3.53 15.91
CA ARG A 62 -8.84 2.33 15.11
C ARG A 62 -10.17 1.70 15.48
N LEU A 63 -10.98 1.48 14.46
CA LEU A 63 -12.31 0.90 14.55
C LEU A 63 -12.30 -0.46 13.86
N ARG A 64 -13.15 -1.34 14.37
CA ARG A 64 -13.44 -2.63 13.78
C ARG A 64 -14.95 -2.76 13.61
N PHE A 65 -15.37 -3.38 12.51
CA PHE A 65 -16.73 -3.82 12.25
C PHE A 65 -16.69 -5.33 12.03
N ASP A 66 -17.40 -6.06 12.88
CA ASP A 66 -17.53 -7.51 12.93
C ASP A 66 -19.05 -7.81 12.97
N PRO A 67 -19.72 -7.85 11.80
CA PRO A 67 -21.17 -7.99 11.73
C PRO A 67 -21.65 -9.26 12.43
N ASN A 68 -22.70 -9.15 13.23
CA ASN A 68 -23.28 -10.26 14.00
C ASN A 68 -24.63 -10.77 13.44
N ASP A 69 -25.00 -10.34 12.22
CA ASP A 69 -26.14 -10.85 11.45
C ASP A 69 -25.88 -10.68 9.94
N GLU A 70 -26.47 -11.55 9.12
CA GLU A 70 -26.41 -11.49 7.66
C GLU A 70 -27.56 -10.64 7.10
N PHE A 71 -27.28 -9.87 6.04
CA PHE A 71 -28.22 -9.01 5.30
C PHE A 71 -28.78 -7.79 6.05
N ASN A 72 -28.22 -7.44 7.21
CA ASN A 72 -28.66 -6.25 7.94
C ASN A 72 -27.68 -5.08 7.79
N GLY A 73 -28.23 -3.88 7.65
CA GLY A 73 -27.49 -2.63 7.74
C GLY A 73 -27.31 -2.25 9.20
N PHE A 74 -26.07 -2.22 9.67
CA PHE A 74 -25.71 -1.81 11.01
C PHE A 74 -25.38 -0.32 11.05
N ALA A 75 -25.78 0.34 12.12
CA ALA A 75 -25.37 1.69 12.40
C ALA A 75 -25.27 1.92 13.90
N ASP A 76 -24.23 2.61 14.32
CA ASP A 76 -24.02 2.98 15.71
C ASP A 76 -23.24 4.30 15.79
N ASP A 77 -23.07 4.84 16.99
CA ASP A 77 -22.40 6.11 17.22
C ASP A 77 -21.10 5.92 18.02
N LEU A 78 -19.98 6.30 17.41
CA LEU A 78 -18.70 6.46 18.11
C LEU A 78 -18.74 7.78 18.88
N LYS A 79 -18.57 7.71 20.20
CA LYS A 79 -18.48 8.89 21.08
C LYS A 79 -17.04 9.14 21.50
N ILE A 80 -16.60 10.38 21.30
CA ILE A 80 -15.29 10.87 21.68
C ILE A 80 -15.49 11.97 22.72
N VAL A 81 -15.13 11.69 23.98
CA VAL A 81 -15.18 12.67 25.07
C VAL A 81 -13.85 13.42 25.10
N SER A 82 -13.90 14.75 25.22
CA SER A 82 -12.70 15.59 25.29
C SER A 82 -12.90 16.79 26.22
N ASN A 83 -11.82 17.54 26.45
CA ASN A 83 -11.86 18.84 27.13
C ASN A 83 -12.18 20.03 26.19
N ASP A 84 -12.66 19.78 24.96
CA ASP A 84 -13.12 20.86 24.07
C ASP A 84 -14.32 21.59 24.72
N PRO A 85 -14.21 22.91 24.99
CA PRO A 85 -15.25 23.65 25.69
C PRO A 85 -16.51 23.89 24.86
N THR A 86 -16.42 23.75 23.54
CA THR A 86 -17.52 23.94 22.60
C THR A 86 -18.23 22.63 22.25
N THR A 87 -17.45 21.55 22.14
CA THR A 87 -17.95 20.22 21.79
C THR A 87 -17.30 19.15 22.68
N PRO A 88 -17.67 19.09 23.97
CA PRO A 88 -17.03 18.18 24.93
C PRO A 88 -17.28 16.70 24.62
N VAL A 89 -18.32 16.40 23.82
CA VAL A 89 -18.57 15.06 23.26
C VAL A 89 -18.82 15.19 21.77
N SER A 90 -17.89 14.64 20.97
CA SER A 90 -18.04 14.52 19.53
C SER A 90 -18.62 13.15 19.19
N VAL A 91 -19.61 13.14 18.30
CA VAL A 91 -20.30 11.92 17.88
C VAL A 91 -20.03 11.68 16.40
N CYS A 92 -19.52 10.50 16.05
CA CYS A 92 -19.36 10.08 14.67
C CYS A 92 -20.19 8.83 14.41
N ARG A 93 -21.15 8.94 13.47
CA ARG A 93 -21.97 7.80 13.08
C ARG A 93 -21.15 6.78 12.29
N LEU A 94 -21.27 5.52 12.65
CA LEU A 94 -20.71 4.35 11.96
C LEU A 94 -21.83 3.67 11.18
N THR A 95 -21.50 3.16 10.00
CA THR A 95 -22.39 2.31 9.20
C THR A 95 -21.60 1.13 8.62
N GLY A 96 -22.29 0.04 8.31
CA GLY A 96 -21.73 -1.12 7.63
C GLY A 96 -22.83 -2.15 7.37
N THR A 97 -22.64 -3.06 6.41
CA THR A 97 -23.65 -4.06 6.06
C THR A 97 -23.07 -5.45 6.24
N GLY A 98 -23.75 -6.31 7.02
CA GLY A 98 -23.44 -7.74 7.04
C GLY A 98 -23.94 -8.42 5.76
N VAL A 99 -23.13 -9.23 5.09
CA VAL A 99 -23.54 -10.04 3.93
C VAL A 99 -23.28 -11.52 4.20
N ALA A 100 -24.12 -12.42 3.67
CA ALA A 100 -23.96 -13.85 3.90
C ALA A 100 -22.62 -14.38 3.36
N GLY A 101 -21.88 -15.09 4.24
CA GLY A 101 -20.77 -15.99 3.89
C GLY A 101 -21.26 -17.44 4.05
N SER A 102 -20.77 -18.37 3.22
CA SER A 102 -21.29 -19.74 3.19
C SER A 102 -20.81 -20.63 4.35
N ALA A 103 -21.76 -21.11 5.14
CA ALA A 103 -21.56 -22.09 6.20
C ALA A 103 -21.25 -23.50 5.63
N ASP A 104 -19.98 -23.92 5.62
CA ASP A 104 -19.63 -25.34 5.71
C ASP A 104 -18.17 -25.57 6.17
N GLY A 105 -18.02 -26.10 7.39
CA GLY A 105 -16.94 -27.05 7.74
C GLY A 105 -15.69 -26.53 8.47
N ILE A 106 -15.62 -26.79 9.78
CA ILE A 106 -14.43 -26.68 10.64
C ILE A 106 -13.24 -27.49 10.07
N ILE A 107 -12.09 -26.85 9.79
CA ILE A 107 -10.74 -27.43 9.57
C ILE A 107 -9.69 -26.46 10.22
N PRO A 108 -8.55 -26.92 10.79
CA PRO A 108 -7.73 -26.19 11.76
C PRO A 108 -6.91 -25.00 11.22
N LEU A 109 -6.18 -24.37 12.14
CA LEU A 109 -5.32 -23.18 12.02
C LEU A 109 -4.12 -23.39 11.07
N ASP A 110 -4.41 -23.60 9.78
CA ASP A 110 -3.46 -23.78 8.69
C ASP A 110 -4.16 -23.68 7.31
N ARG A 111 -4.95 -22.64 7.07
CA ARG A 111 -5.28 -22.22 5.70
C ARG A 111 -5.81 -20.79 5.67
N TRP A 112 -5.11 -19.93 4.94
CA TRP A 112 -5.50 -18.57 4.61
C TRP A 112 -6.53 -18.67 3.49
N GLU A 113 -7.76 -18.23 3.76
CA GLU A 113 -8.85 -18.07 2.80
C GLU A 113 -9.63 -16.81 3.17
N GLY A 114 -9.15 -15.65 2.73
CA GLY A 114 -9.93 -14.43 2.72
C GLY A 114 -10.10 -14.04 1.26
N GLU A 115 -11.31 -13.98 0.74
CA GLU A 115 -11.55 -13.49 -0.62
C GLU A 115 -11.25 -11.98 -0.69
N ASN A 116 -10.41 -11.62 -1.67
CA ASN A 116 -10.15 -10.28 -2.14
C ASN A 116 -11.50 -9.62 -2.47
N PRO A 117 -11.71 -8.34 -2.13
CA PRO A 117 -12.92 -7.61 -2.47
C PRO A 117 -12.98 -7.21 -3.96
N VAL A 118 -12.77 -8.15 -4.88
CA VAL A 118 -12.96 -7.92 -6.32
C VAL A 118 -13.75 -9.02 -7.05
N ASP A 119 -14.10 -10.13 -6.41
CA ASP A 119 -14.95 -11.18 -7.01
C ASP A 119 -16.36 -11.17 -6.41
N ARG A 120 -17.16 -10.11 -6.64
CA ARG A 120 -18.62 -10.25 -6.59
C ARG A 120 -19.13 -10.34 -8.02
N VAL A 121 -19.21 -11.56 -8.55
CA VAL A 121 -20.15 -11.86 -9.63
C VAL A 121 -21.54 -11.61 -9.05
N LEU A 122 -22.11 -10.46 -9.37
CA LEU A 122 -23.51 -10.15 -9.06
C LEU A 122 -24.37 -11.28 -9.68
N PRO A 123 -25.35 -11.85 -8.96
CA PRO A 123 -26.31 -12.73 -9.59
C PRO A 123 -26.99 -11.94 -10.71
N PHE A 124 -26.81 -12.38 -11.95
CA PHE A 124 -27.35 -11.75 -13.15
C PHE A 124 -28.88 -11.72 -13.10
N GLY A 125 -29.42 -10.65 -12.51
CA GLY A 125 -30.78 -10.22 -12.68
C GLY A 125 -30.94 -9.64 -14.08
N THR A 126 -31.47 -10.45 -14.97
CA THR A 126 -31.84 -10.15 -16.37
C THR A 126 -30.66 -10.03 -17.35
N THR A 127 -30.80 -10.74 -18.47
CA THR A 127 -29.83 -10.93 -19.55
C THR A 127 -28.97 -9.68 -19.80
N PRO A 128 -27.64 -9.72 -19.55
CA PRO A 128 -26.79 -8.61 -19.92
C PRO A 128 -26.81 -8.52 -21.46
N THR A 129 -27.17 -7.35 -22.00
CA THR A 129 -26.85 -7.03 -23.38
C THR A 129 -25.34 -6.79 -23.46
N ASN A 130 -24.54 -7.86 -23.34
CA ASN A 130 -23.10 -7.77 -23.49
C ASN A 130 -22.83 -7.44 -24.96
N ARG A 131 -22.53 -6.17 -25.24
CA ARG A 131 -22.24 -5.68 -26.58
C ARG A 131 -20.74 -5.47 -26.68
N PHE A 132 -19.95 -6.55 -26.55
CA PHE A 132 -18.52 -6.44 -26.84
C PHE A 132 -18.33 -6.04 -28.31
N THR A 133 -17.94 -4.79 -28.53
CA THR A 133 -17.37 -4.34 -29.79
C THR A 133 -15.88 -4.12 -29.55
N GLY A 134 -15.02 -4.82 -30.29
CA GLY A 134 -13.57 -4.79 -30.02
C GLY A 134 -12.96 -3.37 -30.01
N GLY A 135 -13.63 -2.39 -30.63
CA GLY A 135 -13.28 -0.98 -30.61
C GLY A 135 -13.29 -0.31 -29.24
N GLU A 136 -14.26 -0.62 -28.37
CA GLU A 136 -14.41 0.02 -27.05
C GLU A 136 -13.37 -0.51 -26.05
N PHE A 137 -13.02 -1.80 -26.17
CA PHE A 137 -12.12 -2.49 -25.26
C PHE A 137 -10.64 -2.39 -25.65
N GLY A 138 -10.31 -1.92 -26.85
CA GLY A 138 -8.92 -1.90 -27.29
C GLY A 138 -8.05 -0.98 -26.41
N ALA A 139 -7.04 -1.58 -25.77
CA ALA A 139 -6.13 -0.93 -24.84
C ALA A 139 -4.98 -1.89 -24.45
N LYS A 140 -4.04 -1.37 -23.66
CA LYS A 140 -3.15 -2.20 -22.83
C LYS A 140 -3.84 -2.48 -21.50
N TYR A 141 -3.82 -3.75 -21.09
CA TYR A 141 -4.27 -4.25 -19.81
C TYR A 141 -3.07 -4.83 -19.04
N GLU A 142 -3.11 -4.73 -17.72
CA GLU A 142 -2.08 -5.24 -16.82
C GLU A 142 -2.73 -5.71 -15.52
N GLY A 143 -2.19 -6.74 -14.89
CA GLY A 143 -2.70 -7.27 -13.63
C GLY A 143 -2.00 -8.53 -13.20
N TYR A 144 -2.55 -9.24 -12.23
CA TYR A 144 -1.90 -10.39 -11.61
C TYR A 144 -2.52 -11.72 -12.02
N VAL A 145 -1.74 -12.77 -11.75
CA VAL A 145 -2.18 -14.16 -11.77
C VAL A 145 -2.11 -14.66 -10.33
N ARG A 146 -3.18 -15.31 -9.85
CA ARG A 146 -3.26 -15.88 -8.50
C ARG A 146 -3.64 -17.36 -8.57
N GLU A 147 -3.29 -18.12 -7.55
CA GLU A 147 -3.77 -19.51 -7.45
C GLU A 147 -5.30 -19.54 -7.35
N ASP A 148 -5.92 -20.60 -7.90
CA ASP A 148 -7.37 -20.84 -7.84
C ASP A 148 -7.80 -21.53 -6.53
N ASN A 149 -6.85 -21.74 -5.63
CA ASN A 149 -7.13 -22.18 -4.27
C ASN A 149 -7.26 -20.96 -3.38
N ALA A 150 -8.18 -21.05 -2.43
CA ALA A 150 -7.95 -20.69 -1.06
C ALA A 150 -7.03 -19.49 -0.70
N GLY A 151 -5.73 -19.75 -0.77
CA GLY A 151 -4.69 -18.76 -0.57
C GLY A 151 -4.63 -17.87 -1.80
N GLU A 152 -5.02 -16.61 -1.63
CA GLU A 152 -4.96 -15.55 -2.63
C GLU A 152 -3.55 -15.15 -3.07
N ASP A 153 -2.61 -16.09 -3.00
CA ASP A 153 -1.22 -15.90 -3.29
C ASP A 153 -1.07 -15.47 -4.74
N LEU A 154 -0.47 -14.31 -4.90
CA LEU A 154 -0.07 -13.85 -6.20
C LEU A 154 1.11 -14.70 -6.69
N VAL A 155 0.96 -15.25 -7.89
CA VAL A 155 1.98 -16.12 -8.51
C VAL A 155 2.52 -15.53 -9.80
N GLY A 156 1.99 -14.38 -10.23
CA GLY A 156 2.44 -13.79 -11.47
C GLY A 156 1.88 -12.42 -11.80
N LEU A 157 2.44 -11.88 -12.88
CA LEU A 157 1.96 -10.68 -13.57
C LEU A 157 1.56 -11.07 -14.99
N MET A 158 0.50 -10.47 -15.51
CA MET A 158 0.11 -10.58 -16.90
C MET A 158 -0.12 -9.20 -17.53
N THR A 159 0.31 -9.08 -18.79
CA THR A 159 0.07 -7.92 -19.64
C THR A 159 -0.62 -8.36 -20.91
N LEU A 160 -1.63 -7.62 -21.37
CA LEU A 160 -2.40 -7.94 -22.57
C LEU A 160 -2.61 -6.67 -23.40
N ASN A 161 -2.32 -6.74 -24.70
CA ASN A 161 -2.65 -5.69 -25.65
C ASN A 161 -3.82 -6.14 -26.52
N LEU A 162 -4.94 -5.42 -26.44
CA LEU A 162 -6.17 -5.71 -27.17
C LEU A 162 -6.34 -4.71 -28.33
N SER A 163 -6.58 -5.22 -29.52
CA SER A 163 -6.75 -4.44 -30.74
C SER A 163 -8.18 -3.93 -30.90
N VAL A 164 -8.30 -2.61 -31.12
CA VAL A 164 -9.57 -1.94 -31.46
C VAL A 164 -10.21 -2.42 -32.77
N ARG A 165 -9.45 -3.10 -33.65
CA ARG A 165 -9.91 -3.37 -35.04
C ARG A 165 -10.78 -4.61 -35.16
N ASN A 166 -10.51 -5.64 -34.36
CA ASN A 166 -11.07 -6.97 -34.57
C ASN A 166 -11.07 -7.82 -33.29
N GLY A 167 -10.85 -7.23 -32.11
CA GLY A 167 -10.78 -7.98 -30.85
C GLY A 167 -9.58 -8.92 -30.74
N SER A 168 -8.63 -8.88 -31.67
CA SER A 168 -7.39 -9.66 -31.56
C SER A 168 -6.53 -9.18 -30.41
N PHE A 169 -5.89 -10.10 -29.70
CA PHE A 169 -5.02 -9.75 -28.60
C PHE A 169 -3.69 -10.50 -28.65
N SER A 170 -2.70 -9.91 -27.97
CA SER A 170 -1.46 -10.58 -27.60
C SER A 170 -1.19 -10.33 -26.13
N ALA A 171 -0.81 -11.36 -25.39
CA ALA A 171 -0.54 -11.26 -23.97
C ALA A 171 0.70 -12.04 -23.55
N MET A 172 1.28 -11.61 -22.43
CA MET A 172 2.40 -12.25 -21.76
C MET A 172 2.08 -12.35 -20.28
N ALA A 173 1.95 -13.59 -19.78
CA ALA A 173 1.88 -13.89 -18.36
C ALA A 173 3.24 -14.42 -17.89
N THR A 174 3.74 -13.94 -16.75
CA THR A 174 4.90 -14.52 -16.05
C THR A 174 4.38 -15.14 -14.76
N ILE A 175 4.35 -16.47 -14.70
CA ILE A 175 3.81 -17.25 -13.58
C ILE A 175 4.96 -18.03 -12.98
N ASN A 176 5.22 -17.87 -11.68
CA ASN A 176 6.32 -18.53 -10.97
C ASN A 176 7.68 -18.35 -11.68
N GLY A 177 7.91 -17.17 -12.26
CA GLY A 177 9.11 -16.84 -13.03
C GLY A 177 9.18 -17.44 -14.45
N VAL A 178 8.15 -18.15 -14.91
CA VAL A 178 8.06 -18.75 -16.26
C VAL A 178 7.14 -17.90 -17.14
N ARG A 179 7.60 -17.58 -18.36
CA ARG A 179 6.83 -16.78 -19.32
C ARG A 179 5.92 -17.64 -20.20
N HIS A 180 4.64 -17.29 -20.25
CA HIS A 180 3.58 -17.83 -21.08
C HIS A 180 3.09 -16.74 -22.04
N SER A 181 3.18 -17.00 -23.34
CA SER A 181 2.64 -16.12 -24.39
C SER A 181 1.29 -16.63 -24.85
N LEU A 182 0.31 -15.74 -24.89
CA LEU A 182 -1.06 -15.99 -25.33
C LEU A 182 -1.39 -15.11 -26.53
N ARG A 183 -2.17 -15.65 -27.45
CA ARG A 183 -2.73 -14.91 -28.59
C ARG A 183 -4.11 -15.47 -28.88
N GLY A 184 -4.99 -14.62 -29.37
CA GLY A 184 -6.34 -15.03 -29.75
C GLY A 184 -7.17 -13.85 -30.22
N VAL A 185 -8.47 -14.07 -30.29
CA VAL A 185 -9.47 -13.08 -30.65
C VAL A 185 -10.64 -13.24 -29.69
N PHE A 186 -11.09 -12.14 -29.10
CA PHE A 186 -12.32 -12.11 -28.32
C PHE A 186 -13.54 -12.15 -29.24
N SER A 187 -14.50 -13.02 -28.92
CA SER A 187 -15.75 -13.15 -29.66
C SER A 187 -16.59 -11.87 -29.53
N GLU A 188 -17.09 -11.34 -30.65
CA GLU A 188 -18.08 -10.26 -30.63
C GLU A 188 -19.34 -10.67 -29.85
N GLY A 189 -19.95 -9.71 -29.15
CA GLY A 189 -21.07 -9.96 -28.24
C GLY A 189 -20.61 -10.44 -26.87
N ASN A 190 -20.19 -11.71 -26.76
CA ASN A 190 -19.93 -12.33 -25.46
C ASN A 190 -18.59 -11.92 -24.83
N GLY A 191 -17.65 -11.33 -25.58
CA GLY A 191 -16.37 -10.89 -25.03
C GLY A 191 -15.50 -12.02 -24.47
N THR A 192 -15.63 -13.25 -24.99
CA THR A 192 -14.88 -14.43 -24.51
C THR A 192 -13.80 -14.88 -25.48
N THR A 193 -12.76 -15.54 -24.97
CA THR A 193 -11.74 -16.21 -25.78
C THR A 193 -11.12 -17.37 -25.00
N ASN A 194 -10.64 -18.39 -25.71
CA ASN A 194 -9.94 -19.51 -25.11
C ASN A 194 -8.84 -20.02 -26.04
N GLY A 195 -7.96 -20.86 -25.50
CA GLY A 195 -6.91 -21.49 -26.27
C GLY A 195 -5.83 -22.10 -25.40
N THR A 196 -4.63 -22.22 -25.97
CA THR A 196 -3.45 -22.71 -25.25
C THR A 196 -2.31 -21.72 -25.39
N THR A 197 -1.57 -21.51 -24.31
CA THR A 197 -0.32 -20.74 -24.32
C THR A 197 0.72 -21.43 -25.21
N ASN A 198 1.80 -20.73 -25.52
CA ASN A 198 2.99 -21.31 -26.19
C ASN A 198 3.67 -22.46 -25.40
N ARG A 199 3.21 -22.76 -24.18
CA ARG A 199 3.72 -23.83 -23.32
C ARG A 199 2.68 -24.92 -23.03
N GLY A 200 1.54 -24.91 -23.71
CA GLY A 200 0.50 -25.93 -23.57
C GLY A 200 -0.50 -25.71 -22.42
N ALA A 201 -0.28 -24.71 -21.56
CA ALA A 201 -1.27 -24.30 -20.55
C ALA A 201 -2.56 -23.83 -21.22
N ALA A 202 -3.72 -24.35 -20.83
CA ALA A 202 -5.02 -23.91 -21.32
C ALA A 202 -5.34 -22.52 -20.76
N PHE A 203 -6.10 -21.69 -21.50
CA PHE A 203 -6.60 -20.43 -20.98
C PHE A 203 -8.04 -20.18 -21.42
N GLN A 204 -8.77 -19.45 -20.58
CA GLN A 204 -10.08 -18.88 -20.87
C GLN A 204 -10.08 -17.45 -20.35
N LEU A 205 -10.48 -16.47 -21.16
CA LEU A 205 -10.55 -15.07 -20.74
C LEU A 205 -11.89 -14.47 -21.16
N GLU A 206 -12.39 -13.56 -20.35
CA GLU A 206 -13.62 -12.80 -20.58
C GLU A 206 -13.37 -11.32 -20.32
N ALA A 207 -13.89 -10.47 -21.21
CA ALA A 207 -13.80 -9.02 -21.13
C ALA A 207 -15.11 -8.46 -20.58
N HIS A 208 -15.01 -7.63 -19.55
CA HIS A 208 -16.13 -7.04 -18.83
C HIS A 208 -16.02 -5.51 -18.78
N GLU A 209 -17.15 -4.83 -18.84
CA GLU A 209 -17.28 -3.45 -18.38
C GLU A 209 -17.42 -3.49 -16.85
N ALA A 210 -16.53 -2.82 -16.13
CA ALA A 210 -16.50 -2.91 -14.66
C ALA A 210 -17.53 -1.99 -13.99
N ASN A 211 -17.93 -0.91 -14.66
CA ASN A 211 -18.94 0.05 -14.20
C ASN A 211 -19.92 0.33 -15.33
N THR A 212 -21.22 0.07 -15.13
CA THR A 212 -22.27 0.34 -16.12
C THR A 212 -22.28 1.82 -16.53
N GLY A 213 -21.86 2.11 -17.77
CA GLY A 213 -21.85 3.44 -18.37
C GLY A 213 -20.49 4.14 -18.38
N GLY A 214 -19.39 3.42 -18.13
CA GLY A 214 -18.05 3.98 -17.96
C GLY A 214 -17.00 3.46 -18.95
N ASN A 215 -15.85 4.13 -19.02
CA ASN A 215 -14.69 3.71 -19.83
C ASN A 215 -13.79 2.68 -19.11
N SER A 216 -14.34 2.04 -18.06
CA SER A 216 -13.67 1.11 -17.16
C SER A 216 -13.93 -0.33 -17.60
N PHE A 217 -12.87 -1.04 -17.91
CA PHE A 217 -12.93 -2.40 -18.43
C PHE A 217 -11.93 -3.30 -17.71
N LYS A 218 -12.33 -4.55 -17.50
CA LYS A 218 -11.51 -5.61 -16.92
C LYS A 218 -11.45 -6.82 -17.84
N ILE A 219 -10.38 -7.59 -17.73
CA ILE A 219 -10.30 -8.92 -18.31
C ILE A 219 -10.06 -9.89 -17.15
N ILE A 220 -10.97 -10.85 -16.99
CA ILE A 220 -10.85 -11.93 -16.00
C ILE A 220 -10.74 -13.28 -16.71
N GLY A 221 -10.38 -14.31 -15.98
CA GLY A 221 -10.42 -15.67 -16.49
C GLY A 221 -9.37 -16.57 -15.84
N THR A 222 -8.90 -17.56 -16.58
CA THR A 222 -7.98 -18.58 -16.08
C THR A 222 -6.83 -18.90 -17.04
N ILE A 223 -5.71 -19.33 -16.48
CA ILE A 223 -4.63 -20.05 -17.15
C ILE A 223 -4.38 -21.33 -16.36
N ASP A 224 -4.69 -22.49 -16.94
CA ASP A 224 -4.83 -23.77 -16.24
C ASP A 224 -5.72 -23.62 -14.98
N ASP A 225 -5.14 -23.80 -13.80
CA ASP A 225 -5.75 -23.76 -12.47
C ASP A 225 -5.47 -22.44 -11.74
N LYS A 226 -5.25 -21.34 -12.48
CA LYS A 226 -4.93 -20.03 -11.90
C LYS A 226 -5.88 -18.98 -12.40
N LYS A 227 -6.34 -18.10 -11.51
CA LYS A 227 -7.19 -16.97 -11.85
C LYS A 227 -6.36 -15.80 -12.38
N VAL A 228 -6.93 -15.08 -13.33
CA VAL A 228 -6.36 -13.88 -13.95
C VAL A 228 -7.31 -12.72 -13.71
N GLU A 229 -6.76 -11.58 -13.28
CA GLU A 229 -7.47 -10.30 -13.26
C GLU A 229 -6.58 -9.22 -13.86
N LEU A 230 -7.06 -8.53 -14.90
CA LEU A 230 -6.37 -7.44 -15.56
C LEU A 230 -7.26 -6.20 -15.60
N VAL A 231 -6.63 -5.04 -15.40
CA VAL A 231 -7.27 -3.72 -15.44
C VAL A 231 -6.84 -2.96 -16.69
N ARG A 232 -7.76 -2.21 -17.29
CA ARG A 232 -7.48 -1.37 -18.46
C ARG A 232 -6.62 -0.17 -18.08
N GLY A 233 -5.50 0.03 -18.78
CA GLY A 233 -4.67 1.22 -18.59
C GLY A 233 -5.31 2.53 -19.06
N SER A 234 -5.01 3.61 -18.36
CA SER A 234 -5.58 4.96 -18.53
C SER A 234 -5.20 5.70 -19.83
N ALA A 235 -4.60 5.03 -20.82
CA ALA A 235 -3.85 5.64 -21.93
C ALA A 235 -4.67 6.52 -22.91
N THR A 236 -5.97 6.76 -22.67
CA THR A 236 -6.85 7.42 -23.63
C THR A 236 -6.90 8.94 -23.50
N ASP A 237 -6.55 9.53 -22.35
CA ASP A 237 -7.00 10.92 -22.07
C ASP A 237 -5.88 11.98 -22.06
N ASN A 238 -4.60 11.63 -22.28
CA ASN A 238 -3.43 12.53 -22.30
C ASN A 238 -3.29 13.50 -21.10
N ASN A 239 -4.10 13.34 -20.07
CA ASN A 239 -4.21 14.24 -18.94
C ASN A 239 -4.63 13.47 -17.69
N ASP A 240 -3.86 12.43 -17.36
CA ASP A 240 -4.07 11.68 -16.13
C ASP A 240 -4.10 12.65 -14.92
N PRO A 241 -5.13 12.61 -14.06
CA PRO A 241 -5.25 13.51 -12.91
C PRO A 241 -4.17 13.26 -11.86
N PHE A 242 -3.56 12.07 -11.85
CA PHE A 242 -2.50 11.69 -10.91
C PHE A 242 -1.10 11.78 -11.55
N LYS A 243 -0.95 12.49 -12.67
CA LYS A 243 0.37 12.69 -13.32
C LYS A 243 1.31 13.50 -12.42
N ASP A 244 2.07 12.85 -11.57
CA ASP A 244 3.12 13.53 -10.80
C ASP A 244 4.22 12.56 -10.31
N ARG A 245 5.04 13.06 -9.40
CA ARG A 245 6.03 12.34 -8.62
C ARG A 245 5.45 12.09 -7.25
N PHE A 246 5.73 10.90 -6.74
CA PHE A 246 5.28 10.49 -5.43
C PHE A 246 6.45 9.89 -4.66
N SER A 247 6.46 10.15 -3.37
CA SER A 247 7.14 9.31 -2.39
C SER A 247 6.25 8.10 -2.11
N ILE A 248 6.86 6.94 -1.94
CA ILE A 248 6.17 5.70 -1.54
C ILE A 248 6.82 5.16 -0.28
N ILE A 249 6.01 4.75 0.68
CA ILE A 249 6.46 4.07 1.90
C ILE A 249 5.68 2.77 2.10
N LEU A 250 6.34 1.81 2.74
CA LEU A 250 5.76 0.55 3.19
C LEU A 250 6.06 0.44 4.69
N PRO A 251 5.21 1.03 5.55
CA PRO A 251 5.50 1.16 6.98
C PRO A 251 5.55 -0.19 7.68
N SER A 252 6.60 -0.47 8.44
CA SER A 252 6.67 -1.67 9.26
C SER A 252 5.48 -1.74 10.22
N SER A 253 4.96 -2.94 10.47
CA SER A 253 3.80 -3.10 11.34
C SER A 253 4.18 -2.87 12.81
N ASP A 254 3.32 -2.18 13.56
CA ASP A 254 3.47 -1.99 15.01
C ASP A 254 3.53 -3.31 15.79
N ALA A 255 2.94 -4.38 15.24
CA ALA A 255 2.98 -5.76 15.75
C ALA A 255 4.33 -6.45 15.45
N ARG A 256 5.42 -5.82 15.91
CA ARG A 256 6.81 -6.22 15.70
C ARG A 256 7.07 -7.64 16.22
N SER A 257 7.28 -8.61 15.30
CA SER A 257 7.66 -9.97 15.66
C SER A 257 9.10 -10.30 15.27
N VAL A 258 9.77 -11.13 16.08
CA VAL A 258 11.16 -11.53 15.85
C VAL A 258 11.27 -12.29 14.52
N GLY A 259 12.21 -11.87 13.66
CA GLY A 259 12.45 -12.51 12.36
C GLY A 259 11.70 -11.88 11.19
N GLN A 260 10.99 -10.77 11.40
CA GLN A 260 10.42 -9.94 10.33
C GLN A 260 11.22 -8.64 10.13
N PRO A 261 11.17 -8.04 8.94
CA PRO A 261 11.66 -6.70 8.67
C PRO A 261 11.10 -5.68 9.65
N LEU A 262 11.97 -4.93 10.34
CA LEU A 262 11.56 -3.87 11.26
C LEU A 262 11.68 -2.47 10.63
N GLY A 263 12.49 -2.31 9.59
CA GLY A 263 12.60 -1.04 8.88
C GLY A 263 11.45 -0.79 7.91
N ASP A 264 11.17 0.47 7.64
CA ASP A 264 10.14 0.87 6.69
C ASP A 264 10.67 0.80 5.25
N GLY A 265 9.85 0.26 4.35
CA GLY A 265 10.11 0.40 2.92
C GLY A 265 9.94 1.85 2.48
N PHE A 266 10.76 2.30 1.52
CA PHE A 266 10.74 3.68 1.04
C PHE A 266 11.16 3.76 -0.42
N GLY A 267 10.70 4.78 -1.15
CA GLY A 267 11.13 5.01 -2.50
C GLY A 267 10.45 6.17 -3.20
N SER A 268 10.60 6.21 -4.51
CA SER A 268 9.97 7.22 -5.37
C SER A 268 9.25 6.56 -6.55
N LEU A 269 8.12 7.14 -6.93
CA LEU A 269 7.27 6.74 -8.03
C LEU A 269 6.97 7.94 -8.93
N THR A 270 6.78 7.72 -10.21
CA THR A 270 6.30 8.73 -11.16
C THR A 270 5.17 8.17 -11.99
N VAL A 271 4.12 8.96 -12.15
CA VAL A 271 3.02 8.73 -13.09
C VAL A 271 3.14 9.77 -14.19
N ASP A 272 3.19 9.34 -15.45
CA ASP A 272 3.17 10.29 -16.57
C ASP A 272 1.74 10.65 -17.01
N HIS A 273 1.62 11.62 -17.91
CA HIS A 273 0.35 12.06 -18.50
C HIS A 273 -0.52 10.96 -19.16
N LEU A 274 0.03 9.77 -19.43
CA LEU A 274 -0.67 8.62 -19.99
C LEU A 274 -1.04 7.58 -18.92
N GLY A 275 -0.73 7.85 -17.65
CA GLY A 275 -0.90 6.91 -16.55
C GLY A 275 0.19 5.83 -16.49
N ASN A 276 1.32 5.98 -17.21
CA ASN A 276 2.41 5.02 -17.05
C ASN A 276 3.13 5.25 -15.73
N ILE A 277 3.35 4.17 -14.99
CA ILE A 277 4.02 4.17 -13.70
C ILE A 277 5.48 3.77 -13.88
N ARG A 278 6.39 4.51 -13.24
CA ARG A 278 7.78 4.10 -13.03
C ARG A 278 8.14 4.28 -11.57
N GLY A 279 8.53 3.20 -10.91
CA GLY A 279 8.84 3.19 -9.48
C GLY A 279 10.21 2.59 -9.20
N SER A 280 10.86 3.10 -8.15
CA SER A 280 12.03 2.50 -7.54
C SER A 280 11.96 2.67 -6.03
N PHE A 281 11.96 1.56 -5.30
CA PHE A 281 11.83 1.54 -3.85
C PHE A 281 12.69 0.45 -3.24
N VAL A 282 12.95 0.59 -1.94
CA VAL A 282 13.70 -0.33 -1.09
C VAL A 282 12.72 -0.84 -0.04
N LEU A 283 12.66 -2.15 0.18
CA LEU A 283 11.79 -2.76 1.18
C LEU A 283 12.44 -2.74 2.55
N GLY A 284 11.67 -3.04 3.60
CA GLY A 284 12.15 -3.08 4.98
C GLY A 284 13.33 -4.03 5.23
N ASP A 285 13.52 -5.05 4.38
CA ASP A 285 14.66 -5.98 4.45
C ASP A 285 15.88 -5.49 3.65
N GLY A 286 15.77 -4.30 3.06
CA GLY A 286 16.72 -3.64 2.17
C GLY A 286 16.76 -4.16 0.73
N THR A 287 15.82 -5.01 0.32
CA THR A 287 15.68 -5.46 -1.08
C THR A 287 15.28 -4.29 -1.95
N ARG A 288 15.96 -4.13 -3.09
CA ARG A 288 15.66 -3.06 -4.06
C ARG A 288 14.68 -3.58 -5.10
N VAL A 289 13.63 -2.80 -5.35
CA VAL A 289 12.58 -3.09 -6.32
C VAL A 289 12.53 -1.96 -7.34
N SER A 290 12.47 -2.33 -8.62
CA SER A 290 12.14 -1.41 -9.70
C SER A 290 11.00 -1.98 -10.53
N HIS A 291 10.11 -1.07 -10.94
CA HIS A 291 8.89 -1.42 -11.64
C HIS A 291 8.55 -0.39 -12.71
N ALA A 292 8.00 -0.90 -13.80
CA ALA A 292 7.31 -0.11 -14.81
C ALA A 292 5.98 -0.80 -15.07
N GLY A 293 4.91 -0.02 -15.06
CA GLY A 293 3.56 -0.53 -15.18
C GLY A 293 2.61 0.57 -15.64
N LEU A 294 1.32 0.37 -15.41
CA LEU A 294 0.29 1.36 -15.71
C LEU A 294 -0.69 1.52 -14.56
N LYS A 295 -1.27 2.70 -14.47
CA LYS A 295 -2.47 2.98 -13.69
C LYS A 295 -3.69 2.70 -14.55
N SER A 296 -4.71 2.12 -13.95
CA SER A 296 -6.00 1.94 -14.61
C SER A 296 -6.76 3.26 -14.75
N VAL A 297 -7.81 3.23 -15.57
CA VAL A 297 -8.76 4.35 -15.70
C VAL A 297 -9.39 4.67 -14.34
N ASP A 298 -9.64 3.66 -13.49
CA ASP A 298 -10.22 3.83 -12.15
C ASP A 298 -9.19 4.17 -11.07
N GLY A 299 -7.96 4.47 -11.46
CA GLY A 299 -6.90 4.81 -10.50
C GLY A 299 -6.29 3.61 -9.79
N GLU A 300 -6.44 2.39 -10.30
CA GLU A 300 -5.84 1.20 -9.71
C GLU A 300 -4.45 0.94 -10.28
N TRP A 301 -3.52 0.49 -9.44
CA TRP A 301 -2.24 -0.05 -9.87
C TRP A 301 -2.10 -1.46 -9.30
N LEU A 302 -2.15 -2.44 -10.20
CA LEU A 302 -1.88 -3.84 -9.87
C LEU A 302 -0.38 -4.11 -10.05
N PHE A 303 0.26 -4.51 -8.97
CA PHE A 303 1.70 -4.71 -8.91
C PHE A 303 2.02 -6.17 -8.60
N TYR A 304 3.01 -6.72 -9.30
CA TYR A 304 3.64 -7.99 -8.92
C TYR A 304 5.10 -8.01 -9.35
N LYS A 305 5.96 -8.56 -8.49
CA LYS A 305 7.37 -8.75 -8.76
C LYS A 305 7.92 -9.95 -8.02
N ASP A 306 8.47 -10.90 -8.78
CA ASP A 306 9.38 -11.90 -8.24
C ASP A 306 10.56 -11.23 -7.54
N LEU A 307 10.79 -11.64 -6.29
CA LEU A 307 11.91 -11.22 -5.46
C LEU A 307 12.83 -12.41 -5.15
N TYR A 308 14.00 -12.07 -4.61
CA TYR A 308 14.98 -13.01 -4.07
C TYR A 308 15.53 -14.02 -5.09
N ARG A 309 16.48 -14.85 -4.64
CA ARG A 309 17.09 -15.91 -5.45
C ARG A 309 16.61 -17.31 -5.05
N THR A 310 15.71 -17.39 -4.08
CA THR A 310 15.13 -18.63 -3.57
C THR A 310 14.37 -19.38 -4.67
N ARG A 311 14.12 -20.68 -4.45
CA ARG A 311 13.28 -21.52 -5.30
C ARG A 311 12.31 -22.31 -4.40
N PRO A 312 10.99 -22.07 -4.45
CA PRO A 312 10.31 -21.02 -5.23
C PRO A 312 10.80 -19.60 -4.89
N ARG A 313 10.57 -18.66 -5.79
CA ARG A 313 10.94 -17.25 -5.56
C ARG A 313 9.91 -16.65 -4.62
N GLY A 314 10.38 -15.87 -3.65
CA GLY A 314 9.47 -14.97 -2.94
C GLY A 314 9.02 -13.85 -3.87
N PHE A 315 8.09 -13.01 -3.41
CA PHE A 315 7.51 -11.96 -4.25
C PHE A 315 7.05 -10.78 -3.41
N LEU A 316 6.77 -9.68 -4.10
CA LEU A 316 5.96 -8.58 -3.60
C LEU A 316 4.88 -8.31 -4.63
N GLY A 317 3.63 -8.21 -4.21
CA GLY A 317 2.53 -7.93 -5.12
C GLY A 317 1.25 -7.54 -4.41
N GLY A 318 0.35 -6.89 -5.11
CA GLY A 318 -0.97 -6.51 -4.62
C GLY A 318 -1.51 -5.31 -5.37
N ARG A 319 -2.42 -4.59 -4.73
CA ARG A 319 -3.18 -3.51 -5.35
C ARG A 319 -2.99 -2.21 -4.57
N VAL A 320 -2.81 -1.13 -5.32
CA VAL A 320 -2.84 0.25 -4.85
C VAL A 320 -3.95 1.00 -5.56
N VAL A 321 -4.59 1.94 -4.87
CA VAL A 321 -5.59 2.85 -5.42
C VAL A 321 -5.11 4.28 -5.23
N PHE A 322 -5.10 5.04 -6.32
CA PHE A 322 -4.82 6.47 -6.32
C PHE A 322 -6.07 7.22 -5.86
N ARG A 323 -5.99 7.81 -4.66
CA ARG A 323 -7.05 8.58 -4.02
C ARG A 323 -6.45 9.46 -2.93
N GLU A 324 -7.01 10.64 -2.76
CA GLU A 324 -6.63 11.50 -1.64
C GLU A 324 -7.26 10.98 -0.34
N VAL A 325 -6.40 10.75 0.65
CA VAL A 325 -6.75 10.58 2.05
C VAL A 325 -6.09 11.72 2.81
N VAL A 326 -6.91 12.68 3.24
CA VAL A 326 -6.46 13.94 3.84
C VAL A 326 -5.47 13.68 4.98
N ASP A 327 -4.34 14.40 4.95
CA ASP A 327 -3.23 14.32 5.91
C ASP A 327 -2.59 12.91 6.06
N ILE A 328 -2.90 11.96 5.16
CA ILE A 328 -2.41 10.58 5.23
C ILE A 328 -1.66 10.19 3.96
N SER A 329 -2.31 10.26 2.79
CA SER A 329 -1.74 9.75 1.53
C SER A 329 -2.48 10.22 0.28
N ASP A 330 -1.81 10.13 -0.87
CA ASP A 330 -2.35 10.38 -2.22
C ASP A 330 -2.61 9.08 -3.01
N PHE A 331 -2.11 7.97 -2.48
CA PHE A 331 -2.53 6.63 -2.85
C PHE A 331 -2.27 5.68 -1.69
N ASP A 332 -3.04 4.61 -1.62
CA ASP A 332 -2.88 3.59 -0.58
C ASP A 332 -3.26 2.20 -1.07
N GLY A 333 -2.82 1.18 -0.35
CA GLY A 333 -3.13 -0.21 -0.67
C GLY A 333 -2.38 -1.19 0.20
N ARG A 334 -2.38 -2.45 -0.23
CA ARG A 334 -1.68 -3.53 0.47
C ARG A 334 -0.94 -4.42 -0.52
N PHE A 335 0.25 -4.84 -0.11
CA PHE A 335 1.04 -5.85 -0.79
C PHE A 335 1.21 -7.09 0.07
N GLN A 336 1.02 -8.26 -0.52
CA GLN A 336 1.60 -9.50 -0.04
C GLN A 336 3.11 -9.45 -0.28
N TRP A 337 3.89 -9.76 0.76
CA TRP A 337 5.33 -9.78 0.72
C TRP A 337 5.86 -11.08 1.30
N VAL A 338 6.33 -11.95 0.42
CA VAL A 338 6.79 -13.28 0.76
C VAL A 338 8.28 -13.41 0.53
N LYS A 339 8.98 -13.91 1.54
CA LYS A 339 10.36 -14.38 1.46
C LYS A 339 10.43 -15.81 1.97
N HIS A 340 10.84 -16.75 1.13
CA HIS A 340 11.03 -18.12 1.58
C HIS A 340 12.36 -18.29 2.34
N ALA A 341 12.42 -19.31 3.19
CA ALA A 341 13.63 -19.65 3.92
C ALA A 341 14.79 -20.03 2.97
N ASP A 342 15.95 -19.41 3.18
CA ASP A 342 17.21 -19.72 2.48
C ASP A 342 18.40 -19.26 3.32
N ASN A 343 19.23 -20.22 3.75
CA ASN A 343 20.40 -19.95 4.58
C ASN A 343 21.48 -19.09 3.90
N ARG A 344 21.37 -18.85 2.59
CA ARG A 344 22.25 -17.95 1.84
C ARG A 344 21.82 -16.48 1.93
N GLU A 345 20.59 -16.20 2.38
CA GLU A 345 20.11 -14.85 2.57
C GLU A 345 20.77 -14.22 3.80
N LYS A 346 21.38 -13.05 3.62
CA LYS A 346 22.10 -12.35 4.69
C LYS A 346 21.16 -11.89 5.81
N ARG A 347 19.95 -11.45 5.43
CA ARG A 347 18.93 -10.97 6.35
C ARG A 347 17.66 -11.76 6.19
N TYR A 348 17.08 -12.14 7.32
CA TYR A 348 15.89 -12.97 7.41
C TYR A 348 16.02 -14.32 6.68
N PRO A 349 17.04 -15.15 6.99
CA PRO A 349 17.26 -16.44 6.33
C PRO A 349 16.14 -17.45 6.60
N ARG A 350 15.34 -17.25 7.66
CA ARG A 350 14.17 -18.06 7.97
C ARG A 350 12.96 -17.74 7.09
N GLY A 351 13.02 -16.68 6.29
CA GLY A 351 11.89 -16.18 5.53
C GLY A 351 10.84 -15.50 6.40
N PHE A 352 9.84 -14.95 5.73
CA PHE A 352 8.66 -14.33 6.32
C PHE A 352 7.55 -14.24 5.27
N GLU A 353 6.34 -14.00 5.74
CA GLU A 353 5.18 -13.69 4.94
C GLU A 353 4.43 -12.56 5.64
N LEU A 354 4.18 -11.47 4.90
CA LEU A 354 3.63 -10.24 5.43
C LEU A 354 2.54 -9.71 4.50
N SER A 355 1.53 -9.09 5.10
CA SER A 355 0.60 -8.22 4.40
C SER A 355 0.91 -6.78 4.77
N GLN A 356 1.58 -6.09 3.86
CA GLN A 356 2.25 -4.83 4.06
C GLN A 356 1.41 -3.67 3.50
N GLU A 357 1.10 -2.68 4.34
CA GLU A 357 0.50 -1.43 3.87
C GLU A 357 1.47 -0.67 2.96
N VAL A 358 0.89 0.05 2.01
CA VAL A 358 1.59 0.88 1.04
C VAL A 358 0.93 2.24 1.05
N LEU A 359 1.71 3.30 1.26
CA LEU A 359 1.22 4.67 1.22
C LEU A 359 2.05 5.50 0.23
N GLY A 360 1.37 6.40 -0.45
CA GLY A 360 1.92 7.36 -1.37
C GLY A 360 1.71 8.79 -0.91
N SER A 361 2.65 9.66 -1.18
CA SER A 361 2.50 11.11 -1.00
C SER A 361 3.01 11.78 -2.25
N GLU A 362 2.27 12.72 -2.82
CA GLU A 362 2.77 13.61 -3.85
C GLU A 362 4.06 14.28 -3.36
N TYR A 363 5.05 14.38 -4.24
CA TYR A 363 6.35 14.94 -3.92
C TYR A 363 6.62 16.21 -4.74
N PHE A 364 6.61 17.34 -4.05
CA PHE A 364 6.93 18.64 -4.63
C PHE A 364 8.44 18.82 -4.75
N VAL A 365 8.94 18.87 -5.97
CA VAL A 365 10.36 19.17 -6.23
C VAL A 365 10.63 20.62 -5.80
N PRO A 366 11.54 20.88 -4.85
CA PRO A 366 11.84 22.23 -4.41
C PRO A 366 12.46 23.04 -5.54
N ALA A 367 12.15 24.34 -5.58
CA ALA A 367 12.85 25.26 -6.46
C ALA A 367 14.35 25.30 -6.14
N THR A 368 15.18 25.68 -7.11
CA THR A 368 16.62 25.79 -6.90
C THR A 368 16.92 26.76 -5.76
N GLY A 369 17.70 26.31 -4.77
CA GLY A 369 18.02 27.11 -3.57
C GLY A 369 17.06 26.89 -2.41
N ASN A 370 16.01 26.08 -2.55
CA ASN A 370 15.12 25.68 -1.47
C ASN A 370 15.43 24.25 -0.99
N ARG A 371 15.25 24.01 0.31
CA ARG A 371 15.38 22.68 0.90
C ARG A 371 14.25 21.77 0.45
N ALA A 372 14.54 20.47 0.35
CA ALA A 372 13.58 19.45 -0.05
C ALA A 372 12.55 19.14 1.04
N PHE A 373 12.83 19.51 2.28
CA PHE A 373 11.93 19.33 3.42
C PHE A 373 11.56 20.71 4.00
N PRO A 374 10.57 21.41 3.40
CA PRO A 374 10.29 22.82 3.68
C PRO A 374 9.69 23.08 5.07
N GLU A 375 9.19 22.06 5.76
CA GLU A 375 8.59 22.14 7.10
C GLU A 375 9.63 22.40 8.20
N LEU A 376 10.92 22.21 7.92
CA LEU A 376 11.99 22.46 8.88
C LEU A 376 12.15 23.96 9.15
N SER A 377 12.25 24.31 10.44
CA SER A 377 12.60 25.67 10.86
C SER A 377 14.00 26.08 10.38
N SER A 378 14.31 27.37 10.38
CA SER A 378 15.66 27.85 10.05
C SER A 378 16.51 27.97 11.31
N GLY A 379 17.70 27.39 11.28
CA GLY A 379 18.67 27.45 12.37
C GLY A 379 19.28 26.10 12.70
N PRO A 380 20.28 26.08 13.59
CA PRO A 380 20.96 24.85 14.00
C PRO A 380 20.00 23.93 14.74
N GLY A 381 20.11 22.62 14.49
CA GLY A 381 19.29 21.62 15.16
C GLY A 381 17.87 21.49 14.64
N ASN A 382 17.55 22.04 13.47
CA ASN A 382 16.19 22.02 12.90
C ASN A 382 15.65 20.65 12.49
N LEU A 383 16.49 19.61 12.47
CA LEU A 383 16.14 18.26 12.07
C LEU A 383 16.37 17.27 13.21
N ASN A 384 15.30 16.63 13.66
CA ASN A 384 15.40 15.44 14.49
C ASN A 384 15.68 14.22 13.60
N VAL A 385 16.57 13.35 14.06
CA VAL A 385 16.89 12.07 13.42
C VAL A 385 16.77 11.01 14.48
N GLU A 386 15.88 10.05 14.28
CA GLU A 386 15.67 8.97 15.22
C GLU A 386 15.93 7.63 14.53
N PHE A 387 16.60 6.74 15.25
CA PHE A 387 16.65 5.33 14.90
C PHE A 387 15.81 4.57 15.92
N THR A 388 14.78 3.90 15.43
CA THR A 388 13.91 3.08 16.27
C THR A 388 14.18 1.62 15.91
N ASP A 389 14.11 0.76 16.92
CA ASP A 389 14.46 -0.65 16.84
C ASP A 389 15.97 -0.91 16.64
N LEU A 390 16.40 -2.15 16.92
CA LEU A 390 17.79 -2.56 17.14
C LEU A 390 18.45 -1.87 18.36
N SER A 391 19.48 -2.50 18.92
CA SER A 391 20.30 -1.87 19.97
C SER A 391 21.24 -0.83 19.35
N ILE A 392 20.68 0.26 18.82
CA ILE A 392 21.40 1.38 18.23
C ILE A 392 21.65 2.43 19.31
N PRO A 393 22.89 2.96 19.45
CA PRO A 393 23.15 4.06 20.37
C PRO A 393 22.37 5.32 19.98
N ASP A 394 21.90 6.08 20.98
CA ASP A 394 21.32 7.40 20.78
C ASP A 394 22.28 8.30 20.00
N LEU A 395 21.74 9.22 19.19
CA LEU A 395 22.53 10.20 18.48
C LEU A 395 22.94 11.34 19.44
N PRO A 396 24.23 11.50 19.79
CA PRO A 396 24.65 12.48 20.81
C PRO A 396 24.72 13.94 20.30
N GLY A 397 24.26 14.21 19.08
CA GLY A 397 24.49 15.46 18.37
C GLY A 397 23.23 16.07 17.75
N SER A 398 23.36 17.28 17.24
CA SER A 398 22.31 18.01 16.53
C SER A 398 22.50 17.93 15.02
N THR A 399 21.39 17.93 14.28
CA THR A 399 21.39 17.94 12.82
C THR A 399 20.78 19.23 12.29
N GLU A 400 21.45 19.83 11.30
CA GLU A 400 20.96 21.01 10.59
C GLU A 400 20.86 20.72 9.09
N TRP A 401 19.68 20.97 8.52
CA TRP A 401 19.41 20.90 7.09
C TRP A 401 19.24 22.30 6.51
N PHE A 402 20.17 22.68 5.64
CA PHE A 402 20.24 24.00 5.00
C PHE A 402 19.39 24.07 3.72
N ASP A 403 19.03 25.29 3.30
CA ASP A 403 18.25 25.57 2.09
C ASP A 403 18.87 25.02 0.80
N ASN A 404 20.19 24.91 0.73
CA ASN A 404 20.89 24.30 -0.40
C ASN A 404 20.93 22.76 -0.34
N ASN A 405 20.12 22.13 0.50
CA ASN A 405 20.06 20.68 0.70
C ASN A 405 21.34 20.05 1.28
N ARG A 406 22.25 20.87 1.83
CA ARG A 406 23.35 20.37 2.66
C ARG A 406 22.81 19.98 4.03
N ILE A 407 23.28 18.86 4.56
CA ILE A 407 22.96 18.43 5.92
C ILE A 407 24.27 18.31 6.72
N ILE A 408 24.30 18.89 7.91
CA ILE A 408 25.44 18.86 8.83
C ILE A 408 25.00 18.25 10.15
N TYR A 409 25.83 17.36 10.69
CA TYR A 409 25.67 16.79 12.03
C TYR A 409 26.82 17.26 12.93
N THR A 410 26.49 17.69 14.15
CA THR A 410 27.42 18.28 15.12
C THR A 410 27.26 17.62 16.49
N PRO A 411 28.34 17.22 17.21
CA PRO A 411 29.75 17.44 16.89
C PRO A 411 30.26 16.48 15.80
N VAL A 412 31.26 16.94 15.04
CA VAL A 412 31.98 16.08 14.10
C VAL A 412 33.06 15.32 14.88
N GLY A 413 32.82 14.04 15.19
CA GLY A 413 33.67 13.27 16.11
C GLY A 413 33.99 11.85 15.65
N THR A 414 34.13 10.97 16.64
CA THR A 414 34.26 9.51 16.49
C THR A 414 32.95 8.86 16.06
N GLU A 415 31.83 9.41 16.52
CA GLU A 415 30.49 9.18 15.99
C GLU A 415 30.23 10.17 14.85
N ARG A 416 29.67 9.69 13.74
CA ARG A 416 29.35 10.52 12.58
C ARG A 416 28.07 10.06 11.92
N LEU A 417 27.14 11.00 11.73
CA LEU A 417 26.02 10.87 10.83
C LEU A 417 26.33 11.61 9.52
N SER A 418 26.23 10.91 8.38
CA SER A 418 26.36 11.52 7.05
C SER A 418 25.09 11.26 6.26
N MET A 419 24.50 12.33 5.71
CA MET A 419 23.26 12.26 4.93
C MET A 419 23.39 13.04 3.63
N LYS A 420 22.73 12.53 2.59
CA LYS A 420 22.58 13.18 1.29
C LYS A 420 21.14 13.04 0.86
N VAL A 421 20.55 14.14 0.42
CA VAL A 421 19.23 14.16 -0.21
C VAL A 421 19.35 14.31 -1.73
N ASN A 422 18.47 13.65 -2.46
CA ASN A 422 18.20 13.94 -3.85
C ASN A 422 16.92 14.79 -3.93
N PRO A 423 17.03 16.11 -4.13
CA PRO A 423 15.88 17.01 -4.10
C PRO A 423 14.89 16.74 -5.24
N ARG A 424 15.29 16.01 -6.30
CA ARG A 424 14.36 15.67 -7.39
C ARG A 424 13.40 14.53 -7.03
N THR A 425 13.74 13.73 -6.03
CA THR A 425 13.02 12.49 -5.70
C THR A 425 12.65 12.36 -4.22
N GLY A 426 13.05 13.30 -3.36
CA GLY A 426 12.86 13.22 -1.91
C GLY A 426 13.70 12.14 -1.22
N LEU A 427 14.38 11.27 -1.97
CA LEU A 427 15.22 10.20 -1.44
C LEU A 427 16.41 10.73 -0.64
N ILE A 428 16.61 10.15 0.53
CA ILE A 428 17.71 10.41 1.44
C ILE A 428 18.53 9.13 1.57
N SER A 429 19.85 9.27 1.60
CA SER A 429 20.78 8.17 1.83
C SER A 429 21.85 8.60 2.79
N GLY A 430 22.32 7.67 3.62
CA GLY A 430 23.31 8.01 4.61
C GLY A 430 23.97 6.83 5.28
N VAL A 431 24.83 7.16 6.23
CA VAL A 431 25.49 6.19 7.10
C VAL A 431 25.70 6.80 8.47
N TYR A 432 25.36 6.04 9.50
CA TYR A 432 25.81 6.27 10.87
C TYR A 432 27.06 5.42 11.14
N LEU A 433 28.06 6.06 11.73
CA LEU A 433 29.31 5.44 12.13
C LEU A 433 29.56 5.72 13.59
N ASP A 434 29.91 4.69 14.34
CA ASP A 434 30.51 4.80 15.68
C ASP A 434 31.80 3.97 15.65
N ARG A 435 32.93 4.68 15.61
CA ARG A 435 34.26 4.08 15.47
C ARG A 435 34.68 3.29 16.71
N PRO A 436 34.52 3.80 17.96
CA PRO A 436 34.81 3.05 19.18
C PRO A 436 34.14 1.67 19.21
N ASN A 437 32.85 1.61 18.88
CA ASN A 437 32.07 0.36 18.93
C ASN A 437 32.09 -0.43 17.60
N ARG A 438 32.81 0.06 16.59
CA ARG A 438 32.91 -0.53 15.24
C ARG A 438 31.55 -0.71 14.56
N ILE A 439 30.62 0.20 14.84
CA ILE A 439 29.28 0.20 14.27
C ILE A 439 29.30 0.98 12.95
N ARG A 440 28.69 0.39 11.92
CA ARG A 440 28.44 1.01 10.63
C ARG A 440 27.05 0.65 10.13
N LEU A 441 26.14 1.61 10.18
CA LEU A 441 24.73 1.43 9.84
C LEU A 441 24.39 2.30 8.63
N PRO A 442 24.45 1.76 7.39
CA PRO A 442 23.93 2.46 6.24
C PRO A 442 22.41 2.50 6.31
N PHE A 443 21.82 3.59 5.84
CA PHE A 443 20.37 3.77 5.81
C PHE A 443 19.93 4.50 4.53
N GLY A 444 18.64 4.42 4.26
CA GLY A 444 17.98 5.31 3.33
C GLY A 444 16.55 5.60 3.77
N ALA A 445 16.01 6.70 3.27
CA ALA A 445 14.68 7.19 3.59
C ALA A 445 14.10 7.96 2.40
N VAL A 446 12.85 8.37 2.51
CA VAL A 446 12.20 9.32 1.60
C VAL A 446 11.45 10.36 2.41
N ILE A 447 11.44 11.61 1.96
CA ILE A 447 10.54 12.65 2.47
C ILE A 447 9.11 12.29 2.07
N PHE A 448 8.22 12.19 3.04
CA PHE A 448 6.81 11.87 2.87
C PHE A 448 5.97 13.07 3.32
N GLY A 449 5.65 13.94 2.35
CA GLY A 449 5.10 15.28 2.61
C GLY A 449 3.73 15.28 3.27
N ARG A 450 2.86 14.31 2.97
CA ARG A 450 1.52 14.23 3.59
C ARG A 450 1.55 14.08 5.12
N GLN A 451 2.67 13.65 5.70
CA GLN A 451 2.84 13.46 7.15
C GLN A 451 4.02 14.25 7.73
N ASP A 452 4.57 15.22 6.98
CA ASP A 452 5.66 16.10 7.43
C ASP A 452 6.84 15.34 8.06
N LEU A 453 7.23 14.22 7.44
CA LEU A 453 8.28 13.33 7.94
C LEU A 453 9.17 12.80 6.82
N GLY A 454 10.34 12.30 7.18
CA GLY A 454 11.14 11.43 6.32
C GLY A 454 11.28 10.06 6.98
N VAL A 455 10.99 8.99 6.25
CA VAL A 455 10.96 7.63 6.81
C VAL A 455 11.69 6.64 5.91
N GLY A 456 12.29 5.62 6.54
CA GLY A 456 12.79 4.47 5.82
C GLY A 456 13.48 3.45 6.71
N THR A 457 14.58 2.89 6.19
CA THR A 457 15.23 1.73 6.79
C THR A 457 16.71 1.98 7.09
N VAL A 458 17.11 1.56 8.28
CA VAL A 458 18.50 1.32 8.70
C VAL A 458 18.87 -0.14 8.47
N LEU A 459 20.05 -0.39 7.89
CA LEU A 459 20.50 -1.71 7.51
C LEU A 459 21.51 -2.26 8.54
N GLY A 460 21.04 -3.11 9.44
CA GLY A 460 21.89 -3.94 10.31
C GLY A 460 22.50 -5.14 9.58
N ALA A 461 23.24 -5.97 10.33
CA ALA A 461 23.92 -7.14 9.77
C ALA A 461 22.92 -8.24 9.38
N THR A 462 22.00 -8.59 10.27
CA THR A 462 20.99 -9.66 10.12
C THR A 462 19.56 -9.13 10.14
N GLU A 463 19.36 -7.95 10.71
CA GLU A 463 18.07 -7.28 10.89
C GLU A 463 18.13 -5.84 10.39
N THR A 464 16.98 -5.16 10.37
CA THR A 464 16.82 -3.76 10.01
C THR A 464 16.15 -2.99 11.15
N ALA A 465 16.14 -1.67 11.05
CA ALA A 465 15.52 -0.73 11.98
C ALA A 465 14.85 0.40 11.19
N VAL A 466 14.01 1.18 11.84
CA VAL A 466 13.40 2.37 11.25
C VAL A 466 14.36 3.56 11.39
N ILE A 467 14.38 4.43 10.38
CA ILE A 467 14.89 5.79 10.52
C ILE A 467 13.72 6.75 10.32
N THR A 468 13.57 7.68 11.26
CA THR A 468 12.60 8.77 11.19
C THR A 468 13.34 10.11 11.20
N LEU A 469 12.87 11.02 10.35
CA LEU A 469 13.34 12.38 10.20
C LEU A 469 12.14 13.29 10.40
N SER A 470 12.20 14.20 11.36
CA SER A 470 11.10 15.13 11.64
C SER A 470 11.63 16.52 11.91
N PRO A 471 10.80 17.58 11.77
CA PRO A 471 11.11 18.87 12.33
C PRO A 471 11.48 18.74 13.82
N ALA A 472 12.53 19.44 14.24
CA ALA A 472 12.82 19.60 15.65
C ALA A 472 11.95 20.72 16.24
N GLU A 473 11.54 20.57 17.50
CA GLU A 473 10.77 21.57 18.26
C GLU A 473 11.53 22.88 18.49
#